data_AF-A0A963JNI6-F1
#
_entry.id   AF-A0A963JNI6-F1
#
_cell.length_a   1.000
_cell.length_b   1.000
_cell.length_c   1.000
_cell.angle_alpha   90.00
_cell.angle_beta   90.00
_cell.angle_gamma   90.00
#
_symmetry.space_group_name_H-M   'P 1'
#
loop_
_entity.id
_entity.type
_entity.pdbx_description
1 polymer ?
#
loop_
_entity_poly.entity_id
_entity_poly.type
_entity_poly.pdbx_seq_one_letter_code
_entity_poly.pdbx_strand_id
1 'polypeptide(L)'
;FLRQAYESRMISDQSLTVDSVMLIFAIYYAINLVFEDVLWFLSGITAFVVFSLTVRIGMKFADSNALRVRPLLVLRVFSLGKKSEALFQAIAQRWRYLGHVQLIAGPDLATATIEPHEFLTFLSGRLRQEFINGNETLRQRLATLETQKDFDRRFRINELFCFADTWKQALAALVDKQNTVLMDLRSFTARKPGCIHELNTLVRVVPLNRVLLVVDHTTDLEFLSQVLQQALRQSGKDVAANGPGNVMINVCRLSASTDPAKSLMPWLCAASE
;
A
#
# COMPACT_ATOMS: atom_id res chain seq x y z
N PHE A 1 21.75 -12.75 -8.16
CA PHE A 1 20.72 -13.09 -9.15
C PHE A 1 19.33 -12.60 -8.74
N LEU A 2 18.70 -13.16 -7.68
CA LEU A 2 17.32 -12.77 -7.27
C LEU A 2 17.14 -11.26 -7.03
N ARG A 3 18.08 -10.63 -6.29
CA ARG A 3 18.06 -9.17 -6.08
C ARG A 3 18.08 -8.37 -7.39
N GLN A 4 18.96 -8.74 -8.32
CA GLN A 4 19.10 -8.05 -9.60
C GLN A 4 17.88 -8.28 -10.50
N ALA A 5 17.29 -9.48 -10.48
CA ALA A 5 16.07 -9.81 -11.22
C ALA A 5 14.83 -9.09 -10.64
N TYR A 6 14.82 -8.87 -9.33
CA TYR A 6 13.83 -8.04 -8.64
C TYR A 6 14.03 -6.56 -8.96
N GLU A 7 15.26 -6.03 -8.89
CA GLU A 7 15.59 -4.65 -9.29
C GLU A 7 15.26 -4.39 -10.77
N SER A 8 15.41 -5.40 -11.63
CA SER A 8 15.04 -5.33 -13.05
C SER A 8 13.55 -5.58 -13.32
N ARG A 9 12.69 -5.63 -12.29
CA ARG A 9 11.22 -5.83 -12.38
C ARG A 9 10.76 -7.11 -13.08
N MET A 10 11.66 -8.07 -13.25
CA MET A 10 11.36 -9.37 -13.88
C MET A 10 10.70 -10.36 -12.92
N ILE A 11 10.84 -10.10 -11.61
CA ILE A 11 10.26 -10.91 -10.53
C ILE A 11 9.49 -9.97 -9.59
N SER A 12 8.28 -10.36 -9.20
CA SER A 12 7.48 -9.75 -8.15
C SER A 12 7.25 -10.74 -7.00
N ASP A 13 6.76 -10.28 -5.86
CA ASP A 13 6.42 -11.17 -4.72
C ASP A 13 5.36 -12.21 -5.09
N GLN A 14 4.41 -11.84 -5.97
CA GLN A 14 3.36 -12.75 -6.41
C GLN A 14 3.89 -13.74 -7.43
N SER A 15 4.69 -13.29 -8.40
CA SER A 15 5.28 -14.21 -9.37
C SER A 15 6.17 -15.22 -8.64
N LEU A 16 6.94 -14.79 -7.64
CA LEU A 16 7.78 -15.67 -6.84
C LEU A 16 6.95 -16.72 -6.07
N THR A 17 5.81 -16.32 -5.51
CA THR A 17 4.91 -17.23 -4.80
C THR A 17 4.29 -18.25 -5.76
N VAL A 18 3.77 -17.80 -6.90
CA VAL A 18 3.14 -18.66 -7.92
C VAL A 18 4.18 -19.60 -8.53
N ASP A 19 5.35 -19.09 -8.89
CA ASP A 19 6.46 -19.88 -9.42
C ASP A 19 6.92 -20.94 -8.39
N SER A 20 6.97 -20.60 -7.10
CA SER A 20 7.31 -21.55 -6.03
C SER A 20 6.28 -22.67 -5.92
N VAL A 21 4.98 -22.35 -5.92
CA VAL A 21 3.91 -23.35 -5.89
C VAL A 21 3.97 -24.25 -7.11
N MET A 22 4.15 -23.67 -8.30
CA MET A 22 4.23 -24.43 -9.54
C MET A 22 5.48 -25.31 -9.59
N LEU A 23 6.61 -24.84 -9.07
CA LEU A 23 7.83 -25.62 -8.97
C LEU A 23 7.66 -26.81 -8.01
N ILE A 24 7.06 -26.60 -6.84
CA ILE A 24 6.76 -27.68 -5.89
C ILE A 24 5.84 -28.71 -6.54
N PHE A 25 4.80 -28.27 -7.24
CA PHE A 25 3.89 -29.14 -7.97
C PHE A 25 4.64 -29.93 -9.06
N ALA A 26 5.45 -29.27 -9.87
CA ALA A 26 6.23 -29.91 -10.93
C ALA A 26 7.20 -30.96 -10.38
N ILE A 27 7.88 -30.69 -9.26
CA ILE A 27 8.77 -31.63 -8.59
C ILE A 27 7.98 -32.83 -8.04
N TYR A 28 6.85 -32.58 -7.37
CA TYR A 28 6.02 -33.64 -6.80
C TYR A 28 5.57 -34.63 -7.87
N TYR A 29 5.04 -34.15 -9.01
CA TYR A 29 4.62 -35.02 -10.10
C TYR A 29 5.80 -35.70 -10.79
N ALA A 30 6.91 -34.99 -11.01
CA ALA A 30 8.11 -35.59 -11.62
C ALA A 30 8.64 -36.76 -10.80
N ILE A 31 8.67 -36.66 -9.46
CA ILE A 31 9.07 -37.76 -8.58
C ILE A 31 8.15 -38.98 -8.77
N ASN A 32 6.84 -38.77 -8.83
CA ASN A 32 5.89 -39.87 -9.04
C ASN A 32 6.08 -40.54 -10.42
N LEU A 33 6.39 -39.76 -11.46
CA LEU A 33 6.58 -40.27 -12.82
C LEU A 33 7.94 -40.96 -13.03
N VAL A 34 8.97 -40.62 -12.26
CA VAL A 34 10.30 -41.26 -12.35
C VAL A 34 10.26 -42.75 -11.99
N PHE A 35 9.29 -43.17 -11.17
CA PHE A 35 9.09 -44.59 -10.86
C PHE A 35 8.65 -45.43 -12.07
N GLU A 36 8.14 -44.80 -13.14
CA GLU A 36 7.78 -45.46 -14.40
C GLU A 36 8.98 -45.52 -15.36
N ASP A 37 9.71 -44.41 -15.52
CA ASP A 37 10.93 -44.32 -16.35
C ASP A 37 11.79 -43.12 -15.92
N VAL A 38 13.12 -43.27 -15.92
CA VAL A 38 14.08 -42.24 -15.49
C VAL A 38 14.01 -40.97 -16.34
N LEU A 39 13.64 -41.11 -17.63
CA LEU A 39 13.47 -39.97 -18.54
C LEU A 39 12.35 -39.01 -18.10
N TRP A 40 11.38 -39.48 -17.31
CA TRP A 40 10.29 -38.64 -16.81
C TRP A 40 10.73 -37.59 -15.78
N PHE A 41 11.96 -37.66 -15.27
CA PHE A 41 12.52 -36.59 -14.43
C PHE A 41 12.50 -35.24 -15.17
N LEU A 42 12.75 -35.24 -16.48
CA LEU A 42 12.75 -34.03 -17.31
C LEU A 42 11.36 -33.41 -17.49
N SER A 43 10.28 -34.15 -17.18
CA SER A 43 8.91 -33.66 -17.32
C SER A 43 8.62 -32.48 -16.38
N GLY A 44 9.12 -32.50 -15.15
CA GLY A 44 8.95 -31.41 -14.19
C GLY A 44 9.63 -30.11 -14.65
N ILE A 45 10.88 -30.22 -15.14
CA ILE A 45 11.63 -29.09 -15.68
C ILE A 45 10.91 -28.52 -16.90
N THR A 46 10.50 -29.39 -17.83
CA THR A 46 9.80 -29.00 -19.05
C THR A 46 8.47 -28.32 -18.73
N ALA A 47 7.68 -28.88 -17.81
CA ALA A 47 6.41 -28.30 -17.37
C ALA A 47 6.60 -26.91 -16.76
N PHE A 48 7.62 -26.72 -15.91
CA PHE A 48 7.91 -25.42 -15.31
C PHE A 48 8.34 -24.38 -16.35
N VAL A 49 9.17 -24.76 -17.33
CA VAL A 49 9.59 -23.87 -18.43
C VAL A 49 8.40 -23.48 -19.31
N VAL A 50 7.56 -24.45 -19.70
CA VAL A 50 6.35 -24.19 -20.51
C VAL A 50 5.40 -23.26 -19.76
N PHE A 51 5.18 -23.51 -18.47
CA PHE A 51 4.39 -22.64 -17.60
C PHE A 51 4.94 -21.20 -17.58
N SER A 52 6.23 -21.03 -17.27
CA SER A 52 6.85 -19.71 -17.15
C SER A 52 6.77 -18.93 -18.47
N LEU A 53 7.01 -19.59 -19.60
CA LEU A 53 6.86 -18.98 -20.92
C LEU A 53 5.42 -18.58 -21.22
N THR A 54 4.45 -19.43 -20.88
CA THR A 54 3.02 -19.16 -21.09
C THR A 54 2.58 -17.93 -20.31
N VAL A 55 2.97 -17.82 -19.04
CA VAL A 55 2.67 -16.64 -18.21
C VAL A 55 3.34 -15.39 -18.79
N ARG A 56 4.62 -15.47 -19.19
CA ARG A 56 5.36 -14.35 -19.81
C ARG A 56 4.73 -13.82 -21.08
N ILE A 57 4.29 -14.73 -21.94
CA ILE A 57 3.61 -14.38 -23.17
C ILE A 57 2.24 -13.77 -22.85
N GLY A 58 1.43 -14.41 -22.00
CA GLY A 58 0.11 -13.90 -21.61
C GLY A 58 0.17 -12.49 -20.99
N MET A 59 1.13 -12.26 -20.08
CA MET A 59 1.35 -10.96 -19.43
C MET A 59 1.99 -9.91 -20.33
N LYS A 60 2.51 -10.28 -21.51
CA LYS A 60 2.88 -9.31 -22.54
C LYS A 60 1.68 -8.90 -23.38
N PHE A 61 0.78 -9.85 -23.69
CA PHE A 61 -0.33 -9.63 -24.62
C PHE A 61 -1.60 -9.06 -24.00
N ALA A 62 -1.89 -9.30 -22.72
CA ALA A 62 -3.10 -8.77 -22.11
C ALA A 62 -3.05 -7.23 -21.86
N ASP A 63 -2.13 -6.51 -22.52
CA ASP A 63 -1.92 -5.08 -22.33
C ASP A 63 -3.06 -4.36 -23.04
N SER A 64 -4.03 -3.91 -22.25
CA SER A 64 -5.25 -3.33 -22.74
C SER A 64 -5.60 -2.21 -21.78
N ASN A 65 -5.28 -1.01 -22.23
CA ASN A 65 -5.42 0.29 -21.57
C ASN A 65 -4.28 0.68 -20.63
N ALA A 66 -3.54 1.70 -21.08
CA ALA A 66 -2.79 2.61 -20.22
C ALA A 66 -3.77 3.36 -19.31
N LEU A 67 -4.26 2.69 -18.28
CA LEU A 67 -5.00 3.32 -17.18
C LEU A 67 -4.08 4.38 -16.58
N ARG A 68 -4.61 5.60 -16.39
CA ARG A 68 -3.91 6.65 -15.64
C ARG A 68 -3.52 6.08 -14.28
N VAL A 69 -2.23 6.19 -13.92
CA VAL A 69 -1.73 5.72 -12.64
C VAL A 69 -2.43 6.50 -11.52
N ARG A 70 -3.07 5.79 -10.59
CA ARG A 70 -3.83 6.37 -9.47
C ARG A 70 -3.03 6.21 -8.17
N PRO A 71 -2.20 7.19 -7.78
CA PRO A 71 -1.40 7.08 -6.55
C PRO A 71 -2.31 7.11 -5.31
N LEU A 72 -2.14 6.12 -4.43
CA LEU A 72 -2.85 6.05 -3.15
C LEU A 72 -1.87 6.23 -2.00
N LEU A 73 -2.11 7.25 -1.17
CA LEU A 73 -1.45 7.41 0.12
C LEU A 73 -2.29 6.74 1.20
N VAL A 74 -1.68 5.82 1.96
CA VAL A 74 -2.32 5.18 3.11
C VAL A 74 -1.68 5.67 4.40
N LEU A 75 -2.50 6.25 5.27
CA LEU A 75 -2.14 6.67 6.62
C LEU A 75 -2.85 5.77 7.63
N ARG A 76 -2.18 5.42 8.73
CA ARG A 76 -2.74 4.47 9.70
C ARG A 76 -2.39 4.82 11.13
N VAL A 77 -3.38 4.68 12.01
CA VAL A 77 -3.19 4.70 13.46
C VAL A 77 -2.52 3.39 13.91
N PHE A 78 -1.27 3.46 14.37
CA PHE A 78 -0.45 2.27 14.64
C PHE A 78 -0.91 1.37 15.81
N SER A 79 -1.84 1.82 16.67
CA SER A 79 -2.26 1.05 17.86
C SER A 79 -3.12 -0.18 17.55
N LEU A 80 -3.54 -0.37 16.30
CA LEU A 80 -4.44 -1.47 15.87
C LEU A 80 -3.70 -2.76 15.51
N GLY A 81 -2.36 -2.69 15.32
CA GLY A 81 -1.53 -3.82 14.91
C GLY A 81 -2.12 -4.60 13.73
N LYS A 82 -2.35 -5.91 13.93
CA LYS A 82 -2.85 -6.86 12.92
C LYS A 82 -4.15 -6.42 12.22
N LYS A 83 -5.04 -5.68 12.91
CA LYS A 83 -6.31 -5.22 12.29
C LYS A 83 -6.10 -4.12 11.24
N SER A 84 -5.13 -3.22 11.47
CA SER A 84 -4.76 -2.20 10.49
C SER A 84 -3.99 -2.82 9.35
N GLU A 85 -3.11 -3.77 9.65
CA GLU A 85 -2.39 -4.54 8.64
C GLU A 85 -3.31 -5.35 7.73
N ALA A 86 -4.32 -6.05 8.28
CA ALA A 86 -5.30 -6.78 7.48
C ALA A 86 -6.11 -5.87 6.54
N LEU A 87 -6.52 -4.69 7.03
CA LEU A 87 -7.19 -3.68 6.19
C LEU A 87 -6.26 -3.21 5.07
N PHE A 88 -5.03 -2.86 5.42
CA PHE A 88 -4.03 -2.40 4.47
C PHE A 88 -3.78 -3.46 3.39
N GLN A 89 -3.54 -4.71 3.77
CA GLN A 89 -3.31 -5.82 2.83
C GLN A 89 -4.51 -6.01 1.90
N ALA A 90 -5.75 -5.98 2.42
CA ALA A 90 -6.95 -6.14 1.62
C ALA A 90 -7.10 -5.05 0.54
N ILE A 91 -6.72 -3.80 0.86
CA ILE A 91 -6.75 -2.68 -0.08
C ILE A 91 -5.56 -2.74 -1.04
N ALA A 92 -4.35 -2.91 -0.54
CA ALA A 92 -3.13 -2.96 -1.34
C ALA A 92 -3.17 -4.08 -2.39
N GLN A 93 -3.70 -5.26 -2.05
CA GLN A 93 -3.86 -6.37 -2.99
C GLN A 93 -4.62 -5.99 -4.26
N ARG A 94 -5.67 -5.18 -4.13
CA ARG A 94 -6.53 -4.76 -5.25
C ARG A 94 -6.03 -3.46 -5.89
N TRP A 95 -5.61 -2.50 -5.07
CA TRP A 95 -5.13 -1.20 -5.55
C TRP A 95 -3.85 -1.31 -6.39
N ARG A 96 -2.98 -2.27 -6.08
CA ARG A 96 -1.74 -2.51 -6.83
C ARG A 96 -1.98 -2.83 -8.32
N TYR A 97 -3.19 -3.13 -8.77
CA TYR A 97 -3.51 -3.24 -10.20
C TYR A 97 -3.86 -1.90 -10.85
N LEU A 98 -4.29 -0.91 -10.06
CA LEU A 98 -4.74 0.41 -10.48
C LEU A 98 -3.64 1.49 -10.38
N GLY A 99 -2.83 1.42 -9.32
CA GLY A 99 -1.77 2.39 -9.06
C GLY A 99 -0.84 1.95 -7.95
N HIS A 100 0.25 2.71 -7.80
CA HIS A 100 1.20 2.47 -6.72
C HIS A 100 0.61 2.94 -5.38
N VAL A 101 0.97 2.23 -4.33
CA VAL A 101 0.53 2.50 -2.95
C VAL A 101 1.72 3.09 -2.21
N GLN A 102 1.50 4.15 -1.44
CA GLN A 102 2.53 4.83 -0.67
C GLN A 102 2.16 4.83 0.82
N LEU A 103 3.12 4.49 1.67
CA LEU A 103 2.98 4.50 3.12
C LEU A 103 4.09 5.31 3.78
N ILE A 104 3.75 5.90 4.91
CA ILE A 104 4.72 6.42 5.87
C ILE A 104 4.85 5.39 6.98
N ALA A 105 6.07 4.86 7.18
CA ALA A 105 6.37 3.85 8.16
C ALA A 105 7.29 4.39 9.26
N GLY A 106 6.98 4.08 10.52
CA GLY A 106 7.86 4.33 11.66
C GLY A 106 8.80 3.15 11.94
N PRO A 107 9.80 3.32 12.82
CA PRO A 107 10.72 2.25 13.22
C PRO A 107 10.06 1.03 13.85
N ASP A 108 8.93 1.23 14.54
CA ASP A 108 8.15 0.13 15.14
C ASP A 108 7.39 -0.72 14.10
N LEU A 109 7.32 -0.25 12.84
CA LEU A 109 6.48 -0.79 11.78
C LEU A 109 7.27 -1.59 10.73
N ALA A 110 8.55 -1.29 10.57
CA ALA A 110 9.46 -1.97 9.65
C ALA A 110 9.66 -3.45 10.00
N THR A 111 9.07 -3.96 11.09
CA THR A 111 9.09 -5.38 11.47
C THR A 111 7.94 -6.18 10.84
N ALA A 112 6.82 -5.53 10.47
CA ALA A 112 5.59 -6.21 10.04
C ALA A 112 5.40 -6.23 8.52
N THR A 113 5.92 -5.25 7.79
CA THR A 113 5.69 -5.08 6.34
C THR A 113 6.99 -5.22 5.52
N ILE A 114 7.91 -6.05 5.99
CA ILE A 114 9.21 -6.26 5.34
C ILE A 114 9.00 -6.95 3.99
N GLU A 115 9.34 -6.27 2.90
CA GLU A 115 9.41 -6.91 1.59
C GLU A 115 10.57 -7.93 1.54
N PRO A 116 10.49 -9.02 0.76
CA PRO A 116 11.49 -10.09 0.76
C PRO A 116 12.93 -9.61 0.53
N HIS A 117 13.11 -8.52 -0.22
CA HIS A 117 14.42 -7.94 -0.51
C HIS A 117 14.95 -7.05 0.63
N GLU A 118 14.08 -6.52 1.49
CA GLU A 118 14.42 -5.75 2.69
C GLU A 118 14.73 -6.64 3.90
N PHE A 119 14.31 -7.91 3.86
CA PHE A 119 14.49 -8.86 4.96
C PHE A 119 15.95 -9.06 5.39
N LEU A 120 16.88 -9.08 4.44
CA LEU A 120 18.31 -9.19 4.76
C LEU A 120 18.86 -7.90 5.38
N THR A 121 18.36 -6.74 4.94
CA THR A 121 18.68 -5.43 5.52
C THR A 121 18.13 -5.32 6.94
N PHE A 122 16.92 -5.84 7.19
CA PHE A 122 16.31 -5.95 8.52
C PHE A 122 17.17 -6.81 9.46
N LEU A 123 17.50 -8.04 9.06
CA LEU A 123 18.30 -8.96 9.88
C LEU A 123 19.70 -8.41 10.19
N SER A 124 20.26 -7.60 9.29
CA SER A 124 21.56 -6.96 9.50
C SER A 124 21.52 -5.74 10.45
N GLY A 125 20.34 -5.34 10.94
CA GLY A 125 20.17 -4.14 11.78
C GLY A 125 20.33 -2.82 11.03
N ARG A 126 20.45 -2.86 9.70
CA ARG A 126 20.75 -1.69 8.85
C ARG A 126 19.52 -0.95 8.34
N LEU A 127 18.31 -1.42 8.66
CA LEU A 127 17.07 -0.67 8.40
C LEU A 127 17.12 0.74 8.97
N ARG A 128 17.83 0.97 10.09
CA ARG A 128 18.04 2.32 10.65
C ARG A 128 18.73 3.29 9.68
N GLN A 129 19.51 2.79 8.73
CA GLN A 129 20.19 3.58 7.68
C GLN A 129 19.26 3.92 6.51
N GLU A 130 18.10 3.27 6.40
CA GLU A 130 17.05 3.58 5.42
C GLU A 130 16.18 4.78 5.86
N PHE A 131 16.25 5.17 7.15
CA PHE A 131 15.41 6.22 7.69
C PHE A 131 15.77 7.61 7.18
N ILE A 132 14.73 8.36 6.86
CA ILE A 132 14.83 9.75 6.45
C ILE A 132 15.17 10.60 7.67
N ASN A 133 16.40 11.09 7.70
CA ASN A 133 16.97 11.95 8.75
C ASN A 133 16.96 13.46 8.39
N GLY A 134 16.44 13.83 7.22
CA GLY A 134 16.39 15.23 6.77
C GLY A 134 15.75 15.41 5.39
N ASN A 135 15.61 16.68 4.98
CA ASN A 135 14.90 17.06 3.75
C ASN A 135 15.59 16.57 2.46
N GLU A 136 16.94 16.52 2.43
CA GLU A 136 17.66 16.03 1.26
C GLU A 136 17.46 14.52 1.06
N THR A 137 17.56 13.72 2.14
CA THR A 137 17.26 12.28 2.11
C THR A 137 15.80 12.04 1.72
N LEU A 138 14.86 12.88 2.18
CA LEU A 138 13.47 12.82 1.77
C LEU A 138 13.30 13.05 0.26
N ARG A 139 13.92 14.09 -0.30
CA ARG A 139 13.86 14.35 -1.75
C ARG A 139 14.44 13.21 -2.57
N GLN A 140 15.57 12.66 -2.13
CA GLN A 140 16.18 11.49 -2.78
C GLN A 140 15.22 10.30 -2.79
N ARG A 141 14.61 9.98 -1.65
CA ARG A 141 13.64 8.87 -1.55
C ARG A 141 12.37 9.10 -2.35
N LEU A 142 11.87 10.34 -2.40
CA LEU A 142 10.74 10.70 -3.24
C LEU A 142 11.05 10.56 -4.74
N ALA A 143 12.30 10.75 -5.14
CA ALA A 143 12.74 10.58 -6.53
C ALA A 143 12.90 9.10 -6.92
N THR A 144 13.16 8.23 -5.94
CA THR A 144 13.28 6.78 -6.17
C THR A 144 11.95 6.02 -6.08
N LEU A 145 10.84 6.71 -5.82
CA LEU A 145 9.52 6.06 -5.73
C LEU A 145 9.19 5.31 -7.02
N GLU A 146 8.82 4.05 -6.86
CA GLU A 146 8.52 3.16 -7.95
C GLU A 146 7.09 3.40 -8.44
N THR A 147 7.00 3.94 -9.65
CA THR A 147 5.73 4.33 -10.28
C THR A 147 5.36 3.42 -11.46
N GLN A 148 6.22 2.47 -11.81
CA GLN A 148 6.00 1.52 -12.91
C GLN A 148 5.43 0.20 -12.39
N LYS A 149 4.78 -0.52 -13.30
CA LYS A 149 4.31 -1.88 -13.05
C LYS A 149 5.46 -2.87 -13.18
N ASP A 150 5.43 -3.93 -12.39
CA ASP A 150 6.29 -5.09 -12.56
C ASP A 150 5.78 -5.98 -13.72
N PHE A 151 6.54 -7.03 -14.03
CA PHE A 151 6.16 -8.02 -15.04
C PHE A 151 4.76 -8.64 -14.80
N ASP A 152 4.35 -8.81 -13.54
CA ASP A 152 3.01 -9.27 -13.16
C ASP A 152 1.92 -8.17 -13.25
N ARG A 153 2.29 -6.99 -13.76
CA ARG A 153 1.47 -5.80 -13.97
C ARG A 153 0.96 -5.13 -12.70
N ARG A 154 1.52 -5.48 -11.56
CA ARG A 154 1.21 -4.82 -10.30
C ARG A 154 2.20 -3.69 -10.07
N PHE A 155 1.71 -2.60 -9.53
CA PHE A 155 2.55 -1.58 -8.94
C PHE A 155 3.08 -2.07 -7.60
N ARG A 156 4.26 -1.57 -7.22
CA ARG A 156 4.87 -1.85 -5.92
C ARG A 156 4.30 -0.97 -4.82
N ILE A 157 4.54 -1.39 -3.59
CA ILE A 157 4.26 -0.60 -2.39
C ILE A 157 5.53 0.20 -2.12
N ASN A 158 5.38 1.50 -1.91
CA ASN A 158 6.49 2.36 -1.55
C ASN A 158 6.37 2.74 -0.08
N GLU A 159 7.35 2.35 0.72
CA GLU A 159 7.40 2.70 2.14
C GLU A 159 8.45 3.78 2.38
N LEU A 160 8.03 4.91 2.97
CA LEU A 160 8.94 5.94 3.46
C LEU A 160 9.15 5.75 4.96
N PHE A 161 10.31 5.23 5.32
CA PHE A 161 10.76 5.10 6.71
C PHE A 161 11.13 6.46 7.28
N CYS A 162 10.31 7.00 8.18
CA CYS A 162 10.49 8.32 8.76
C CYS A 162 10.76 8.23 10.27
N PHE A 163 11.64 9.09 10.76
CA PHE A 163 11.78 9.34 12.20
C PHE A 163 10.65 10.25 12.71
N ALA A 164 10.48 10.31 14.03
CA ALA A 164 9.41 11.05 14.69
C ALA A 164 9.41 12.57 14.38
N ASP A 165 10.53 13.11 13.92
CA ASP A 165 10.76 14.51 13.55
C ASP A 165 10.63 14.78 12.04
N THR A 166 10.74 13.76 11.18
CA THR A 166 10.74 13.91 9.71
C THR A 166 9.45 13.51 9.02
N TRP A 167 8.59 12.71 9.67
CA TRP A 167 7.34 12.21 9.05
C TRP A 167 6.37 13.32 8.60
N LYS A 168 6.35 14.48 9.28
CA LYS A 168 5.49 15.62 8.90
C LYS A 168 5.89 16.22 7.56
N GLN A 169 7.19 16.29 7.31
CA GLN A 169 7.74 16.78 6.04
C GLN A 169 7.47 15.77 4.93
N ALA A 170 7.64 14.48 5.21
CA ALA A 170 7.29 13.41 4.28
C ALA A 170 5.81 13.46 3.92
N LEU A 171 4.92 13.57 4.91
CA LEU A 171 3.47 13.69 4.69
C LEU A 171 3.13 14.88 3.79
N ALA A 172 3.69 16.06 4.06
CA ALA A 172 3.44 17.25 3.25
C ALA A 172 3.89 17.06 1.78
N ALA A 173 5.07 16.49 1.57
CA ALA A 173 5.62 16.25 0.23
C ALA A 173 4.89 15.14 -0.53
N LEU A 174 4.37 14.16 0.20
CA LEU A 174 3.55 13.08 -0.33
C LEU A 174 2.20 13.62 -0.78
N VAL A 175 1.45 14.24 0.13
CA VAL A 175 0.11 14.77 -0.13
C VAL A 175 0.04 15.66 -1.39
N ASP A 176 1.07 16.47 -1.66
CA ASP A 176 1.14 17.32 -2.85
C ASP A 176 1.13 16.53 -4.18
N LYS A 177 1.69 15.32 -4.16
CA LYS A 177 1.84 14.45 -5.35
C LYS A 177 0.78 13.37 -5.47
N GLN A 178 -0.06 13.15 -4.46
CA GLN A 178 -1.06 12.08 -4.46
C GLN A 178 -2.48 12.56 -4.70
N ASN A 179 -3.21 11.75 -5.45
CA ASN A 179 -4.59 12.03 -5.85
C ASN A 179 -5.62 11.50 -4.85
N THR A 180 -5.27 10.52 -4.01
CA THR A 180 -6.23 9.93 -3.08
C THR A 180 -5.54 9.52 -1.78
N VAL A 181 -6.18 9.83 -0.65
CA VAL A 181 -5.69 9.53 0.68
C VAL A 181 -6.69 8.67 1.43
N LEU A 182 -6.23 7.53 1.92
CA LEU A 182 -6.96 6.67 2.84
C LEU A 182 -6.34 6.79 4.23
N MET A 183 -7.12 7.17 5.24
CA MET A 183 -6.65 7.27 6.62
C MET A 183 -7.44 6.33 7.52
N ASP A 184 -6.76 5.33 8.09
CA ASP A 184 -7.34 4.40 9.07
C ASP A 184 -7.34 5.04 10.46
N LEU A 185 -8.52 5.51 10.88
CA LEU A 185 -8.80 6.14 12.18
C LEU A 185 -9.48 5.20 13.17
N ARG A 186 -9.51 3.89 12.92
CA ARG A 186 -10.10 2.96 13.90
C ARG A 186 -9.39 3.09 15.26
N SER A 187 -10.15 3.00 16.34
CA SER A 187 -9.68 3.26 17.71
C SER A 187 -9.09 4.67 17.95
N PHE A 188 -9.37 5.66 17.10
CA PHE A 188 -8.90 7.04 17.30
C PHE A 188 -9.51 7.68 18.56
N THR A 189 -8.66 8.31 19.37
CA THR A 189 -9.01 8.99 20.63
C THR A 189 -8.04 10.15 20.88
N ALA A 190 -8.35 11.01 21.87
CA ALA A 190 -7.51 12.14 22.28
C ALA A 190 -6.08 11.77 22.70
N ARG A 191 -5.81 10.49 23.02
CA ARG A 191 -4.47 9.99 23.42
C ARG A 191 -3.51 9.77 22.24
N LYS A 192 -3.90 10.14 21.02
CA LYS A 192 -3.14 9.90 19.78
C LYS A 192 -2.81 11.21 19.06
N PRO A 193 -1.88 12.03 19.60
CA PRO A 193 -1.61 13.37 19.08
C PRO A 193 -1.04 13.37 17.65
N GLY A 194 -0.36 12.28 17.23
CA GLY A 194 0.15 12.14 15.86
C GLY A 194 -0.96 12.23 14.80
N CYS A 195 -2.07 11.52 15.01
CA CYS A 195 -3.18 11.47 14.06
C CYS A 195 -3.97 12.78 13.99
N ILE A 196 -3.98 13.57 15.08
CA ILE A 196 -4.52 14.95 15.05
C ILE A 196 -3.72 15.81 14.08
N HIS A 197 -2.39 15.70 14.12
CA HIS A 197 -1.52 16.47 13.23
C HIS A 197 -1.62 16.00 11.77
N GLU A 198 -1.75 14.68 11.53
CA GLU A 198 -2.06 14.13 10.21
C GLU A 198 -3.37 14.70 9.67
N LEU A 199 -4.45 14.65 10.46
CA LEU A 199 -5.76 15.21 10.09
C LEU A 199 -5.68 16.70 9.76
N ASN A 200 -5.03 17.50 10.61
CA ASN A 200 -4.85 18.94 10.37
C ASN A 200 -4.08 19.19 9.06
N THR A 201 -3.09 18.37 8.74
CA THR A 201 -2.31 18.47 7.50
C THR A 201 -3.16 18.10 6.29
N LEU A 202 -3.93 17.01 6.36
CA LEU A 202 -4.83 16.58 5.29
C LEU A 202 -5.88 17.65 4.99
N VAL A 203 -6.52 18.20 6.02
CA VAL A 203 -7.54 19.24 5.86
C VAL A 203 -6.97 20.50 5.24
N ARG A 204 -5.71 20.84 5.54
CA ARG A 204 -5.05 22.01 4.96
C ARG A 204 -4.66 21.77 3.50
N VAL A 205 -4.00 20.67 3.20
CA VAL A 205 -3.28 20.49 1.94
C VAL A 205 -4.08 19.69 0.90
N VAL A 206 -4.86 18.68 1.30
CA VAL A 206 -5.62 17.82 0.38
C VAL A 206 -7.01 18.42 0.09
N PRO A 207 -7.52 18.32 -1.15
CA PRO A 207 -8.95 18.45 -1.42
C PRO A 207 -9.76 17.40 -0.64
N LEU A 208 -10.77 17.79 0.13
CA LEU A 208 -11.43 16.86 1.07
C LEU A 208 -12.21 15.73 0.39
N ASN A 209 -12.62 15.94 -0.86
CA ASN A 209 -13.23 14.90 -1.70
C ASN A 209 -12.26 13.76 -2.06
N ARG A 210 -10.95 13.96 -1.86
CA ARG A 210 -9.90 12.95 -2.10
C ARG A 210 -9.47 12.22 -0.82
N VAL A 211 -10.05 12.58 0.33
CA VAL A 211 -9.74 11.99 1.63
C VAL A 211 -10.86 11.06 2.08
N LEU A 212 -10.53 9.79 2.33
CA LEU A 212 -11.39 8.80 2.97
C LEU A 212 -10.88 8.47 4.37
N LEU A 213 -11.68 8.79 5.37
CA LEU A 213 -11.46 8.39 6.75
C LEU A 213 -12.18 7.08 7.03
N VAL A 214 -11.44 6.11 7.55
CA VAL A 214 -12.00 4.82 7.97
C VAL A 214 -12.18 4.81 9.48
N VAL A 215 -13.40 4.55 9.94
CA VAL A 215 -13.76 4.51 11.36
C VAL A 215 -14.45 3.20 11.71
N ASP A 216 -14.55 2.90 12.99
CA ASP A 216 -15.31 1.77 13.52
C ASP A 216 -16.02 2.14 14.82
N HIS A 217 -16.62 1.15 15.49
CA HIS A 217 -17.29 1.33 16.77
C HIS A 217 -16.35 1.74 17.93
N THR A 218 -15.03 1.60 17.76
CA THR A 218 -14.02 1.98 18.77
C THR A 218 -13.51 3.41 18.59
N THR A 219 -13.97 4.09 17.54
CA THR A 219 -13.54 5.45 17.19
C THR A 219 -14.36 6.46 17.99
N ASP A 220 -13.71 7.39 18.66
CA ASP A 220 -14.37 8.54 19.29
C ASP A 220 -14.79 9.55 18.21
N LEU A 221 -16.05 9.43 17.77
CA LEU A 221 -16.58 10.25 16.68
C LEU A 221 -16.90 11.69 17.09
N GLU A 222 -17.21 11.93 18.38
CA GLU A 222 -17.41 13.28 18.88
C GLU A 222 -16.09 14.03 18.85
N PHE A 223 -15.03 13.41 19.38
CA PHE A 223 -13.70 13.99 19.35
C PHE A 223 -13.17 14.17 17.92
N LEU A 224 -13.37 13.17 17.03
CA LEU A 224 -13.01 13.31 15.62
C LEU A 224 -13.71 14.51 14.95
N SER A 225 -15.01 14.69 15.22
CA SER A 225 -15.78 15.80 14.67
C SER A 225 -15.25 17.15 15.17
N GLN A 226 -14.88 17.26 16.45
CA GLN A 226 -14.27 18.46 17.02
C GLN A 226 -12.93 18.78 16.35
N VAL A 227 -12.06 17.78 16.18
CA VAL A 227 -10.75 17.94 15.52
C VAL A 227 -10.93 18.42 14.08
N LEU A 228 -11.84 17.81 13.31
CA LEU A 228 -12.10 18.20 11.93
C LEU A 228 -12.66 19.62 11.82
N GLN A 229 -13.64 19.98 12.67
CA GLN A 229 -14.19 21.33 12.71
C GLN A 229 -13.12 22.38 13.05
N GLN A 230 -12.26 22.08 14.02
CA GLN A 230 -11.15 22.96 14.36
C GLN A 230 -10.16 23.10 13.20
N ALA A 231 -9.79 22.00 12.54
CA ALA A 231 -8.90 22.00 11.39
C ALA A 231 -9.46 22.82 10.22
N LEU A 232 -10.76 22.69 9.94
CA LEU A 232 -11.45 23.41 8.87
C LEU A 232 -11.48 24.92 9.14
N ARG A 233 -11.83 25.32 10.37
CA ARG A 233 -11.80 26.74 10.81
C ARG A 233 -10.41 27.34 10.67
N GLN A 234 -9.37 26.61 11.05
CA GLN A 234 -7.98 27.07 10.92
C GLN A 234 -7.49 27.14 9.47
N SER A 235 -8.03 26.30 8.60
CA SER A 235 -7.71 26.25 7.17
C SER A 235 -8.41 27.35 6.37
N GLY A 236 -9.43 28.02 6.95
CA GLY A 236 -10.30 28.95 6.22
C GLY A 236 -11.21 28.26 5.20
N LYS A 237 -11.28 26.92 5.21
CA LYS A 237 -12.21 26.12 4.41
C LYS A 237 -13.55 26.11 5.17
N ASP A 238 -14.52 26.86 4.66
CA ASP A 238 -15.78 27.09 5.37
C ASP A 238 -16.60 25.81 5.53
N VAL A 239 -17.13 25.58 6.74
CA VAL A 239 -17.99 24.43 7.07
C VAL A 239 -19.44 24.90 7.02
N ALA A 240 -19.99 25.05 5.83
CA ALA A 240 -21.41 25.37 5.70
C ALA A 240 -22.24 24.09 5.84
N ALA A 241 -22.77 23.80 7.02
CA ALA A 241 -23.72 22.70 7.20
C ALA A 241 -24.92 22.85 6.22
N ASN A 242 -25.16 21.81 5.41
CA ASN A 242 -26.32 21.62 4.52
C ASN A 242 -26.56 22.68 3.42
N GLY A 243 -25.76 22.62 2.35
CA GLY A 243 -26.08 23.16 1.03
C GLY A 243 -25.45 22.30 -0.08
N PRO A 244 -25.99 22.27 -1.31
CA PRO A 244 -25.64 21.28 -2.36
C PRO A 244 -24.26 21.50 -3.03
N GLY A 245 -23.31 22.16 -2.35
CA GLY A 245 -21.94 22.39 -2.80
C GLY A 245 -20.89 22.19 -1.70
N ASN A 246 -21.25 21.43 -0.65
CA ASN A 246 -20.44 21.30 0.55
C ASN A 246 -19.25 20.34 0.34
N VAL A 247 -18.04 20.82 0.62
CA VAL A 247 -16.81 20.01 0.54
C VAL A 247 -16.77 19.09 1.78
N MET A 248 -17.42 17.94 1.69
CA MET A 248 -17.46 16.94 2.77
C MET A 248 -16.23 16.03 2.71
N ILE A 249 -15.58 15.84 3.87
CA ILE A 249 -14.65 14.72 4.07
C ILE A 249 -15.47 13.44 4.09
N ASN A 250 -15.00 12.43 3.37
CA ASN A 250 -15.70 11.16 3.29
C ASN A 250 -15.30 10.29 4.48
N VAL A 251 -16.30 9.75 5.17
CA VAL A 251 -16.10 8.88 6.33
C VAL A 251 -16.82 7.56 6.06
N CYS A 252 -16.06 6.46 6.07
CA CYS A 252 -16.61 5.11 5.96
C CYS A 252 -16.49 4.38 7.29
N ARG A 253 -17.63 3.95 7.84
CA ARG A 253 -17.68 3.11 9.03
C ARG A 253 -17.58 1.64 8.60
N LEU A 254 -16.51 0.97 9.01
CA LEU A 254 -16.37 -0.47 8.81
C LEU A 254 -17.05 -1.24 9.93
N SER A 255 -17.83 -2.25 9.54
CA SER A 255 -18.35 -3.29 10.43
C SER A 255 -17.42 -4.51 10.42
N ALA A 256 -17.43 -5.29 11.50
CA ALA A 256 -16.60 -6.49 11.63
C ALA A 256 -16.92 -7.58 10.59
N SER A 257 -18.11 -7.56 9.99
CA SER A 257 -18.58 -8.57 9.04
C SER A 257 -18.40 -8.20 7.56
N THR A 258 -17.92 -7.00 7.25
CA THR A 258 -17.86 -6.51 5.87
C THR A 258 -16.45 -6.64 5.30
N ASP A 259 -16.33 -7.17 4.08
CA ASP A 259 -15.05 -7.13 3.34
C ASP A 259 -14.67 -5.67 3.11
N PRO A 260 -13.60 -5.16 3.76
CA PRO A 260 -13.26 -3.75 3.72
C PRO A 260 -12.97 -3.27 2.30
N ALA A 261 -12.41 -4.12 1.44
CA ALA A 261 -12.12 -3.72 0.09
C ALA A 261 -13.39 -3.54 -0.75
N LYS A 262 -14.43 -4.35 -0.54
CA LYS A 262 -15.71 -4.16 -1.24
C LYS A 262 -16.35 -2.82 -0.86
N SER A 263 -16.22 -2.40 0.39
CA SER A 263 -16.76 -1.14 0.86
C SER A 263 -15.94 0.08 0.41
N LEU A 264 -14.61 -0.03 0.40
CA LEU A 264 -13.72 1.13 0.21
C LEU A 264 -13.31 1.33 -1.26
N MET A 265 -13.13 0.25 -2.04
CA MET A 265 -12.61 0.35 -3.42
C MET A 265 -13.47 1.21 -4.35
N PRO A 266 -14.82 1.11 -4.36
CA PRO A 266 -15.64 1.94 -5.25
C PRO A 266 -15.41 3.44 -4.99
N TRP A 267 -15.31 3.82 -3.71
CA TRP A 267 -15.05 5.20 -3.32
C TRP A 267 -13.65 5.64 -3.74
N LEU A 268 -12.63 4.82 -3.46
CA LEU A 268 -11.24 5.17 -3.79
C LEU A 268 -11.06 5.31 -5.31
N CYS A 269 -11.73 4.47 -6.10
CA CYS A 269 -11.77 4.64 -7.56
C CYS A 269 -12.43 5.96 -7.97
N ALA A 270 -13.57 6.34 -7.40
CA ALA A 270 -14.23 7.61 -7.74
C ALA A 270 -13.39 8.83 -7.33
N ALA A 271 -12.71 8.78 -6.18
CA ALA A 271 -11.88 9.86 -5.67
C ALA A 271 -10.54 10.04 -6.42
N SER A 272 -10.16 9.07 -7.25
CA SER A 272 -8.90 9.07 -8.02
C SER A 272 -9.08 9.48 -9.48
N GLU A 273 -10.31 9.79 -9.90
CA GLU A 273 -10.66 10.34 -11.22
C GLU A 273 -10.46 11.87 -11.28
#